data_AF-A0A4Q4T705-F1
#
_entry.id   AF-A0A4Q4T705-F1
#
_cell.length_a   1.000
_cell.length_b   1.000
_cell.length_c   1.000
_cell.angle_alpha   90.00
_cell.angle_beta   90.00
_cell.angle_gamma   90.00
#
_symmetry.space_group_name_H-M   'P 1'
#
loop_
_entity.id
_entity.type
_entity.pdbx_description
1 polymer ?
#
loop_
_entity_poly.entity_id
_entity_poly.type
_entity_poly.pdbx_seq_one_letter_code
_entity_poly.pdbx_strand_id
1 'polypeptide(L)'
;MTTLVETIPLEHVPPTHSVHVAVFRDVTNSEFLQQQLLSRNQDFEYAFIDASSIISRLQVLSAVYKAITIQLGGNMKTPNIHSEIVCSLSPTNNIAEAYRRYGITPSTRDIIIVKVLIAADAASAGDQGRPGARDVEAHLREHVEGTGAPFSDEVLSGTTDWAKVRKYYKLNGIGWFDGIKDESLKRREMEMLVLGSMALRGL
;
A
#
# COMPACT_ATOMS: atom_id res chain seq x y z
N MET A 1 12.76 12.76 17.90
CA MET A 1 12.13 11.46 17.60
C MET A 1 11.62 11.53 16.18
N THR A 2 12.13 10.69 15.29
CA THR A 2 11.65 10.58 13.90
C THR A 2 10.29 9.92 13.92
N THR A 3 9.26 10.59 13.40
CA THR A 3 7.90 10.05 13.30
C THR A 3 7.90 8.86 12.34
N LEU A 4 7.36 7.72 12.78
CA LEU A 4 7.32 6.48 12.01
C LEU A 4 6.19 6.51 10.98
N VAL A 5 5.09 7.17 11.33
CA VAL A 5 3.89 7.28 10.49
C VAL A 5 3.88 8.63 9.79
N GLU A 6 3.79 8.61 8.46
CA GLU A 6 3.57 9.79 7.63
C GLU A 6 2.07 9.96 7.35
N THR A 7 1.53 11.16 7.56
CA THR A 7 0.16 11.49 7.14
C THR A 7 0.22 12.12 5.76
N ILE A 8 -0.45 11.51 4.78
CA ILE A 8 -0.41 11.93 3.38
C ILE A 8 -1.65 12.79 3.06
N PRO A 9 -1.47 14.06 2.66
CA PRO A 9 -2.55 14.82 2.05
C PRO A 9 -2.78 14.28 0.63
N LEU A 10 -3.93 13.65 0.40
CA LEU A 10 -4.36 13.28 -0.95
C LEU A 10 -5.32 14.34 -1.50
N GLU A 11 -4.97 14.91 -2.64
CA GLU A 11 -5.87 15.80 -3.37
C GLU A 11 -7.10 15.03 -3.86
N HIS A 12 -8.23 15.75 -4.01
CA HIS A 12 -9.50 15.19 -4.50
C HIS A 12 -10.09 14.05 -3.67
N VAL A 13 -9.65 13.92 -2.41
CA VAL A 13 -10.23 13.03 -1.40
C VAL A 13 -11.04 13.88 -0.39
N PRO A 14 -12.23 13.44 0.06
CA PRO A 14 -13.00 14.18 1.06
C PRO A 14 -12.19 14.42 2.34
N PRO A 15 -12.38 15.57 3.03
CA PRO A 15 -11.66 15.89 4.26
C PRO A 15 -12.00 14.94 5.43
N THR A 16 -13.03 14.12 5.27
CA THR A 16 -13.38 13.05 6.21
C THR A 16 -12.35 11.91 6.23
N HIS A 17 -11.54 11.77 5.18
CA HIS A 17 -10.57 10.69 5.03
C HIS A 17 -9.16 11.19 5.32
N SER A 18 -8.44 10.49 6.20
CA SER A 18 -7.01 10.70 6.42
C SER A 18 -6.24 9.43 6.09
N VAL A 19 -5.09 9.60 5.41
CA VAL A 19 -4.23 8.50 4.98
C VAL A 19 -2.94 8.54 5.79
N HIS A 20 -2.63 7.43 6.44
CA HIS A 20 -1.43 7.25 7.24
C HIS A 20 -0.62 6.08 6.68
N VAL A 21 0.67 6.30 6.46
CA VAL A 21 1.57 5.31 5.87
C VAL A 21 2.77 5.11 6.77
N ALA A 22 3.16 3.85 6.98
CA ALA A 22 4.41 3.47 7.62
C ALA A 22 5.14 2.44 6.76
N VAL A 23 6.48 2.44 6.84
CA VAL A 23 7.31 1.40 6.25
C VAL A 23 8.13 0.75 7.34
N PHE A 24 8.13 -0.58 7.37
CA PHE A 24 8.96 -1.38 8.25
C PHE A 24 9.85 -2.31 7.43
N ARG A 25 11.10 -2.41 7.84
CA ARG A 25 12.11 -3.30 7.27
C ARG A 25 12.51 -4.36 8.29
N ASP A 26 13.08 -5.45 7.78
CA ASP A 26 13.58 -6.56 8.60
C ASP A 26 12.53 -7.11 9.58
N VAL A 27 11.26 -7.14 9.16
CA VAL A 27 10.15 -7.61 9.99
C VAL A 27 10.29 -9.09 10.30
N THR A 28 10.15 -9.45 11.57
CA THR A 28 10.32 -10.83 12.07
C THR A 28 9.00 -11.53 12.38
N ASN A 29 7.90 -10.80 12.56
CA ASN A 29 6.61 -11.34 12.98
C ASN A 29 5.52 -11.27 11.89
N SER A 30 5.89 -11.31 10.61
CA SER A 30 4.94 -11.24 9.48
C SER A 30 3.90 -12.36 9.47
N GLU A 31 4.23 -13.55 9.98
CA GLU A 31 3.26 -14.63 10.17
C GLU A 31 2.14 -14.21 11.14
N PHE A 32 2.50 -13.63 12.28
CA PHE A 32 1.54 -13.10 13.25
C PHE A 32 0.67 -12.02 12.63
N LEU A 33 1.27 -11.04 11.94
CA LEU A 33 0.53 -9.97 11.27
C LEU A 33 -0.45 -10.52 10.23
N GLN A 34 -0.01 -11.50 9.43
CA GLN A 34 -0.89 -12.14 8.44
C GLN A 34 -2.06 -12.87 9.11
N GLN A 35 -1.83 -13.57 10.22
CA GLN A 35 -2.89 -14.24 10.96
C GLN A 35 -3.97 -13.27 11.46
N GLN A 36 -3.59 -12.06 11.89
CA GLN A 36 -4.56 -11.02 12.29
C GLN A 36 -5.46 -10.58 11.14
N LEU A 37 -4.91 -10.50 9.92
CA LEU A 37 -5.70 -10.17 8.73
C LEU A 37 -6.65 -11.30 8.35
N LEU A 38 -6.17 -12.55 8.41
CA LEU A 38 -6.97 -13.74 8.10
C LEU A 38 -8.09 -13.96 9.11
N SER A 39 -7.86 -13.66 10.39
CA SER A 39 -8.87 -13.72 11.45
C SER A 39 -9.86 -12.55 11.42
N ARG A 40 -9.66 -11.57 10.53
CA ARG A 40 -10.43 -10.32 10.43
C ARG A 40 -10.44 -9.54 11.75
N ASN A 41 -9.31 -9.50 12.44
CA ASN A 41 -9.16 -8.70 13.64
C ASN A 41 -9.29 -7.21 13.29
N GLN A 42 -10.27 -6.52 13.88
CA GLN A 42 -10.56 -5.11 13.61
C GLN A 42 -9.42 -4.19 14.05
N ASP A 43 -8.65 -4.59 15.07
CA ASP A 43 -7.48 -3.85 15.55
C ASP A 43 -6.39 -3.80 14.47
N PHE A 44 -6.36 -4.80 13.58
CA PHE A 44 -5.41 -4.94 12.48
C PHE A 44 -6.01 -4.60 11.12
N GLU A 45 -7.08 -3.80 11.08
CA GLU A 45 -7.63 -3.33 9.81
C GLU A 45 -6.69 -2.30 9.14
N TYR A 46 -5.70 -2.81 8.41
CA TYR A 46 -4.69 -2.07 7.65
C TYR A 46 -4.47 -2.73 6.29
N ALA A 47 -3.90 -1.99 5.35
CA ALA A 47 -3.36 -2.58 4.14
C ALA A 47 -1.89 -2.90 4.40
N PHE A 48 -1.60 -4.15 4.75
CA PHE A 48 -0.22 -4.64 4.82
C PHE A 48 0.20 -5.13 3.43
N ILE A 49 1.16 -4.42 2.84
CA ILE A 49 1.62 -4.60 1.46
C ILE A 49 3.07 -5.11 1.49
N ASP A 50 3.37 -6.15 0.69
CA ASP A 50 4.73 -6.62 0.46
C ASP A 50 5.52 -5.57 -0.35
N ALA A 51 6.46 -4.88 0.32
CA ALA A 51 7.23 -3.79 -0.28
C ALA A 51 8.05 -4.25 -1.49
N SER A 52 8.40 -5.54 -1.56
CA SER A 52 9.16 -6.09 -2.67
C SER A 52 8.38 -6.08 -4.00
N SER A 53 7.06 -5.88 -3.96
CA SER A 53 6.20 -5.72 -5.15
C SER A 53 5.99 -4.26 -5.58
N ILE A 54 6.61 -3.31 -4.87
CA ILE A 54 6.39 -1.87 -5.02
C ILE A 54 7.65 -1.18 -5.54
N ILE A 55 7.50 -0.24 -6.47
CA ILE A 55 8.61 0.48 -7.12
C ILE A 55 8.68 1.98 -6.78
N SER A 56 7.58 2.54 -6.26
CA SER A 56 7.48 3.94 -5.89
C SER A 56 6.32 4.23 -4.94
N ARG A 57 6.37 5.41 -4.30
CA ARG A 57 5.28 5.99 -3.52
C ARG A 57 4.04 6.20 -4.38
N LEU A 58 4.23 6.68 -5.60
CA LEU A 58 3.11 6.99 -6.51
C LEU A 58 2.27 5.75 -6.82
N GLN A 59 2.89 4.57 -6.95
CA GLN A 59 2.17 3.30 -7.10
C GLN A 59 1.23 3.04 -5.91
N VAL A 60 1.73 3.15 -4.67
CA VAL A 60 0.92 2.94 -3.46
C VAL A 60 -0.19 3.99 -3.37
N LEU A 61 0.14 5.28 -3.52
CA LEU A 61 -0.84 6.36 -3.42
C LEU A 61 -1.91 6.28 -4.51
N SER A 62 -1.57 5.82 -5.71
CA SER A 62 -2.55 5.54 -6.78
C SER A 62 -3.51 4.43 -6.40
N ALA A 63 -3.03 3.36 -5.75
CA ALA A 63 -3.89 2.30 -5.23
C ALA A 63 -4.79 2.80 -4.08
N VAL A 64 -4.27 3.65 -3.20
CA VAL A 64 -5.04 4.29 -2.11
C VAL A 64 -6.15 5.17 -2.68
N TYR A 65 -5.82 6.06 -3.59
CA TYR A 65 -6.79 6.95 -4.24
C TYR A 65 -7.89 6.15 -4.96
N LYS A 66 -7.51 5.09 -5.70
CA LYS A 66 -8.47 4.21 -6.38
C LYS A 66 -9.38 3.50 -5.37
N ALA A 67 -8.85 2.98 -4.28
CA ALA A 67 -9.64 2.32 -3.23
C ALA A 67 -10.62 3.29 -2.55
N ILE A 68 -10.19 4.52 -2.23
CA ILE A 68 -11.07 5.58 -1.71
C ILE A 68 -12.18 5.90 -2.71
N THR A 69 -11.85 6.07 -3.99
CA THR A 69 -12.84 6.35 -5.04
C THR A 69 -13.87 5.23 -5.16
N ILE A 70 -13.44 3.97 -5.12
CA ILE A 70 -14.33 2.80 -5.13
C ILE A 70 -15.22 2.77 -3.88
N GLN A 71 -14.66 3.09 -2.71
CA GLN A 71 -15.40 3.16 -1.44
C GLN A 71 -16.47 4.26 -1.46
N LEU A 72 -16.13 5.46 -1.94
CA LEU A 72 -17.06 6.57 -2.08
C LEU A 72 -18.17 6.26 -3.10
N GLY A 73 -17.85 5.52 -4.15
CA GLY A 73 -18.81 5.07 -5.15
C GLY A 73 -19.69 3.89 -4.70
N GLY A 74 -19.47 3.31 -3.52
CA GLY A 74 -20.22 2.15 -3.04
C GLY A 74 -19.96 0.85 -3.81
N ASN A 75 -18.84 0.76 -4.53
CA ASN A 75 -18.53 -0.32 -5.46
C ASN A 75 -17.42 -1.26 -4.98
N MET A 76 -17.14 -1.28 -3.66
CA MET A 76 -16.12 -2.16 -3.08
C MET A 76 -16.49 -3.62 -3.32
N LYS A 77 -15.49 -4.39 -3.76
CA LYS A 77 -15.62 -5.85 -3.92
C LYS A 77 -15.03 -6.60 -2.73
N THR A 78 -14.24 -5.90 -1.93
CA THR A 78 -13.58 -6.41 -0.74
C THR A 78 -14.30 -5.93 0.53
N PRO A 79 -14.07 -6.56 1.69
CA PRO A 79 -14.81 -6.25 2.93
C PRO A 79 -14.54 -4.85 3.50
N ASN A 80 -13.38 -4.24 3.20
CA ASN A 80 -13.01 -2.92 3.69
C ASN A 80 -12.09 -2.20 2.70
N ILE A 81 -11.93 -0.89 2.90
CA ILE A 81 -11.12 -0.05 2.01
C ILE A 81 -9.66 -0.51 1.93
N HIS A 82 -9.10 -1.05 3.02
CA HIS A 82 -7.70 -1.45 3.09
C HIS A 82 -7.39 -2.68 2.24
N SER A 83 -8.29 -3.66 2.25
CA SER A 83 -8.21 -4.81 1.34
C SER A 83 -8.46 -4.41 -0.12
N GLU A 84 -9.26 -3.36 -0.36
CA GLU A 84 -9.43 -2.75 -1.68
C GLU A 84 -8.14 -2.04 -2.17
N ILE A 85 -7.34 -1.46 -1.27
CA ILE A 85 -6.00 -0.91 -1.59
C ILE A 85 -5.09 -2.01 -2.13
N VAL A 86 -4.99 -3.13 -1.41
CA VAL A 86 -4.16 -4.27 -1.85
C VAL A 86 -4.64 -4.79 -3.21
N CYS A 87 -5.96 -4.89 -3.40
CA CYS A 87 -6.53 -5.28 -4.68
C CYS A 87 -6.21 -4.29 -5.80
N SER A 88 -6.22 -2.99 -5.51
CA SER A 88 -6.01 -1.91 -6.49
C SER A 88 -4.58 -1.86 -7.04
N LEU A 89 -3.61 -2.49 -6.37
CA LEU A 89 -2.27 -2.71 -6.92
C LEU A 89 -2.25 -3.72 -8.07
N SER A 90 -3.21 -4.65 -8.11
CA SER A 90 -3.25 -5.69 -9.13
C SER A 90 -3.74 -5.18 -10.48
N PRO A 91 -3.11 -5.57 -11.60
CA PRO A 91 -3.65 -5.30 -12.94
C PRO A 91 -4.84 -6.20 -13.30
N THR A 92 -5.18 -7.19 -12.47
CA THR A 92 -6.28 -8.13 -12.71
C THR A 92 -7.40 -8.00 -11.66
N ASN A 93 -8.58 -8.54 -11.98
CA ASN A 93 -9.73 -8.55 -11.06
C ASN A 93 -9.73 -9.74 -10.08
N ASN A 94 -8.67 -10.57 -10.06
CA ASN A 94 -8.60 -11.71 -9.16
C ASN A 94 -8.15 -11.29 -7.76
N ILE A 95 -9.10 -11.20 -6.83
CA ILE A 95 -8.88 -10.76 -5.44
C ILE A 95 -7.88 -11.68 -4.71
N ALA A 96 -8.08 -13.00 -4.78
CA ALA A 96 -7.22 -13.96 -4.10
C ALA A 96 -5.78 -13.93 -4.64
N GLU A 97 -5.62 -13.70 -5.94
CA GLU A 97 -4.31 -13.49 -6.53
C GLU A 97 -3.69 -12.15 -6.11
N ALA A 98 -4.48 -11.08 -6.04
CA ALA A 98 -3.99 -9.78 -5.57
C ALA A 98 -3.46 -9.86 -4.13
N TYR A 99 -4.19 -10.51 -3.22
CA TYR A 99 -3.73 -10.71 -1.84
C TYR A 99 -2.43 -11.52 -1.79
N ARG A 100 -2.30 -12.59 -2.58
CA ARG A 100 -1.07 -13.40 -2.60
C ARG A 100 0.14 -12.69 -3.20
N ARG A 101 -0.09 -11.77 -4.14
CA ARG A 101 1.00 -11.06 -4.85
C ARG A 101 1.43 -9.79 -4.13
N TYR A 102 0.47 -9.00 -3.64
CA TYR A 102 0.73 -7.67 -3.10
C TYR A 102 0.54 -7.59 -1.59
N GLY A 103 -0.20 -8.52 -0.98
CA GLY A 103 -0.31 -8.62 0.48
C GLY A 103 0.88 -9.33 1.10
N ILE A 104 1.00 -9.24 2.42
CA ILE A 104 2.08 -9.90 3.17
C ILE A 104 1.89 -11.43 3.24
N THR A 105 3.02 -12.11 3.34
CA THR A 105 3.14 -13.56 3.58
C THR A 105 3.98 -13.81 4.83
N PRO A 106 4.02 -15.04 5.38
CA PRO A 106 4.84 -15.34 6.55
C PRO A 106 6.33 -15.05 6.36
N SER A 107 6.81 -15.03 5.11
CA SER A 107 8.21 -14.75 4.78
C SER A 107 8.49 -13.30 4.38
N THR A 108 7.47 -12.44 4.31
CA THR A 108 7.67 -11.01 3.97
C THR A 108 8.50 -10.33 5.07
N ARG A 109 9.47 -9.49 4.68
CA ARG A 109 10.34 -8.78 5.63
C ARG A 109 10.31 -7.26 5.51
N ASP A 110 10.03 -6.75 4.32
CA ASP A 110 9.81 -5.32 4.11
C ASP A 110 8.33 -5.10 3.82
N ILE A 111 7.68 -4.28 4.64
CA ILE A 111 6.22 -4.08 4.62
C ILE A 111 5.90 -2.59 4.54
N ILE A 112 4.97 -2.25 3.64
CA ILE A 112 4.31 -0.94 3.63
C ILE A 112 2.94 -1.13 4.28
N ILE A 113 2.62 -0.28 5.25
CA ILE A 113 1.36 -0.35 6.01
C ILE A 113 0.59 0.93 5.75
N VAL A 114 -0.63 0.80 5.22
CA VAL A 114 -1.52 1.95 4.99
C VAL A 114 -2.76 1.84 5.88
N LYS A 115 -3.08 2.92 6.60
CA LYS A 115 -4.33 3.11 7.33
C LYS A 115 -5.09 4.29 6.73
N VAL A 116 -6.29 4.03 6.23
CA VAL A 116 -7.28 5.08 5.97
C VAL A 116 -8.22 5.18 7.17
N LEU A 117 -8.40 6.38 7.71
CA LEU A 117 -9.38 6.68 8.76
C LEU A 117 -10.50 7.54 8.16
N ILE A 118 -11.76 7.19 8.42
CA ILE A 118 -12.94 7.87 7.87
C ILE A 118 -13.73 8.53 9.00
N ALA A 119 -14.13 9.79 8.81
CA ALA A 119 -14.86 10.59 9.79
C ALA A 119 -16.35 10.39 9.61
N ALA A 120 -17.09 10.27 10.70
CA ALA A 120 -18.54 10.29 10.63
C ALA A 120 -19.10 11.67 10.23
N ASP A 121 -18.40 12.78 10.55
CA ASP A 121 -18.72 14.13 10.08
C ASP A 121 -17.54 15.10 10.28
N ALA A 122 -17.31 16.02 9.33
CA ALA A 122 -16.28 17.07 9.45
C ALA A 122 -16.66 18.20 10.43
N ALA A 123 -17.95 18.35 10.75
CA ALA A 123 -18.49 19.44 11.58
C ALA A 123 -18.68 19.06 13.06
N SER A 124 -18.72 17.77 13.39
CA SER A 124 -19.06 17.24 14.72
C SER A 124 -17.84 16.82 15.54
N ALA A 125 -16.63 16.90 14.97
CA ALA A 125 -15.42 16.39 15.58
C ALA A 125 -14.73 17.47 16.42
N GLY A 126 -15.05 17.50 17.73
CA GLY A 126 -14.05 17.94 18.70
C GLY A 126 -12.85 16.99 18.65
N ASP A 127 -11.64 17.52 18.84
CA ASP A 127 -10.33 16.84 18.72
C ASP A 127 -10.11 15.69 19.75
N GLN A 128 -11.12 15.32 20.54
CA GLN A 128 -10.98 14.39 21.66
C GLN A 128 -11.66 13.05 21.33
N GLY A 129 -10.86 12.00 21.15
CA GLY A 129 -11.30 10.60 21.16
C GLY A 129 -11.36 9.91 19.79
N ARG A 130 -10.99 10.57 18.69
CA ARG A 130 -10.88 9.92 17.39
C ARG A 130 -9.46 9.40 17.17
N PRO A 131 -9.28 8.16 16.68
CA PRO A 131 -7.96 7.67 16.30
C PRO A 131 -7.34 8.62 15.27
N GLY A 132 -6.10 9.01 15.49
CA GLY A 132 -5.30 9.83 14.58
C GLY A 132 -3.96 9.15 14.29
N ALA A 133 -3.04 9.93 13.70
CA ALA A 133 -1.71 9.42 13.34
C ALA A 133 -0.94 8.87 14.54
N ARG A 134 -1.12 9.45 15.74
CA ARG A 134 -0.45 9.01 16.97
C ARG A 134 -0.94 7.65 17.45
N ASP A 135 -2.24 7.39 17.36
CA ASP A 135 -2.83 6.10 17.75
C ASP A 135 -2.40 4.99 16.78
N VAL A 136 -2.38 5.31 15.48
CA VAL A 136 -1.83 4.41 14.45
C VAL A 136 -0.35 4.11 14.73
N GLU A 137 0.44 5.14 15.02
CA GLU A 137 1.86 4.97 15.33
C GLU A 137 2.08 4.12 16.59
N ALA A 138 1.33 4.37 17.66
CA ALA A 138 1.41 3.60 18.90
C ALA A 138 1.07 2.12 18.66
N HIS A 139 -0.02 1.85 17.96
CA HIS A 139 -0.44 0.48 17.63
C HIS A 139 0.62 -0.26 16.79
N LEU A 140 1.17 0.40 15.76
CA LEU A 140 2.20 -0.21 14.92
C LEU A 140 3.51 -0.46 15.68
N ARG A 141 3.90 0.44 16.59
CA ARG A 141 5.10 0.25 17.43
C ARG A 141 4.98 -0.92 18.39
N GLU A 142 3.77 -1.18 18.88
CA GLU A 142 3.51 -2.29 19.81
C GLU A 142 3.50 -3.65 19.09
N HIS A 143 2.96 -3.71 17.87
CA HIS A 143 2.64 -4.98 17.22
C HIS A 143 3.52 -5.35 16.03
N VAL A 144 4.31 -4.43 15.47
CA VAL A 144 5.20 -4.71 14.32
C VAL A 144 6.64 -4.83 14.80
N GLU A 145 7.19 -6.05 14.74
CA GLU A 145 8.58 -6.31 15.11
C GLU A 145 9.48 -6.09 13.90
N GLY A 146 9.99 -4.86 13.73
CA GLY A 146 10.90 -4.50 12.66
C GLY A 146 11.46 -3.09 12.82
N THR A 147 12.25 -2.64 11.84
CA THR A 147 12.86 -1.31 11.85
C THR A 147 12.06 -0.35 10.98
N GLY A 148 11.56 0.73 11.57
CA GLY A 148 10.88 1.80 10.83
C GLY A 148 11.80 2.48 9.81
N ALA A 149 11.28 2.74 8.61
CA ALA A 149 11.99 3.45 7.55
C ALA A 149 11.11 4.56 6.95
N PRO A 150 11.72 5.61 6.35
CA PRO A 150 10.95 6.62 5.61
C PRO A 150 10.21 6.00 4.43
N PHE A 151 8.93 6.35 4.27
CA PHE A 151 8.21 6.09 3.04
C PHE A 151 8.85 6.98 1.95
N SER A 152 9.73 6.45 1.12
CA SER A 152 10.50 7.23 0.15
C SER A 152 10.87 6.35 -1.04
N ASP A 153 10.98 6.93 -2.22
CA ASP A 153 11.31 6.17 -3.43
C ASP A 153 12.72 5.56 -3.36
N GLU A 154 13.61 6.17 -2.58
CA GLU A 154 14.94 5.65 -2.26
C GLU A 154 14.83 4.36 -1.45
N VAL A 155 14.09 4.36 -0.34
CA VAL A 155 13.91 3.17 0.50
C VAL A 155 13.20 2.06 -0.27
N LEU A 156 12.12 2.39 -0.98
CA LEU A 156 11.33 1.41 -1.73
C LEU A 156 12.17 0.73 -2.82
N SER A 157 12.99 1.50 -3.56
CA SER A 157 13.87 0.95 -4.59
C SER A 157 14.89 -0.06 -4.04
N GLY A 158 15.29 0.08 -2.78
CA GLY A 158 16.17 -0.86 -2.09
C GLY A 158 15.48 -2.16 -1.66
N THR A 159 14.15 -2.21 -1.71
CA THR A 159 13.35 -3.40 -1.34
C THR A 159 12.72 -4.11 -2.54
N THR A 160 12.59 -3.40 -3.67
CA THR A 160 11.92 -3.90 -4.88
C THR A 160 12.58 -5.16 -5.44
N ASP A 161 11.78 -6.21 -5.64
CA ASP A 161 12.15 -7.36 -6.47
C ASP A 161 11.66 -7.10 -7.91
N TRP A 162 12.59 -6.70 -8.77
CA TRP A 162 12.27 -6.37 -10.17
C TRP A 162 11.76 -7.56 -10.98
N ALA A 163 12.18 -8.79 -10.65
CA ALA A 163 11.68 -9.98 -11.32
C ALA A 163 10.22 -10.23 -10.92
N LYS A 164 9.89 -10.05 -9.64
CA LYS A 164 8.52 -10.09 -9.12
C LYS A 164 7.64 -9.03 -9.80
N VAL A 165 8.08 -7.76 -9.83
CA VAL A 165 7.33 -6.66 -10.47
C VAL A 165 7.05 -6.95 -11.94
N ARG A 166 8.08 -7.30 -12.72
CA ARG A 166 7.90 -7.63 -14.15
C ARG A 166 6.94 -8.80 -14.35
N LYS A 167 7.05 -9.84 -13.53
CA LYS A 167 6.12 -10.98 -13.58
C LYS A 167 4.69 -10.56 -13.24
N TYR A 168 4.50 -9.74 -12.20
CA TYR A 168 3.18 -9.40 -11.70
C TYR A 168 2.40 -8.48 -12.64
N TYR A 169 3.11 -7.54 -13.28
CA TYR A 169 2.56 -6.62 -14.27
C TYR A 169 2.69 -7.12 -15.72
N LYS A 170 3.16 -8.36 -15.94
CA LYS A 170 3.35 -8.98 -17.26
C LYS A 170 4.27 -8.16 -18.19
N LEU A 171 5.33 -7.59 -17.64
CA LEU A 171 6.30 -6.74 -18.33
C LEU A 171 7.57 -7.48 -18.77
N ASN A 172 7.48 -8.82 -18.87
CA ASN A 172 8.57 -9.65 -19.38
C ASN A 172 8.59 -9.61 -20.92
N GLY A 173 9.79 -9.55 -21.51
CA GLY A 173 9.97 -9.64 -22.96
C GLY A 173 9.61 -8.36 -23.74
N ILE A 174 9.56 -7.20 -23.06
CA ILE A 174 9.35 -5.90 -23.71
C ILE A 174 10.69 -5.43 -24.30
N GLY A 175 10.95 -5.79 -25.57
CA GLY A 175 12.25 -5.59 -26.21
C GLY A 175 12.75 -4.13 -26.25
N TRP A 176 11.84 -3.15 -26.37
CA TRP A 176 12.23 -1.74 -26.32
C TRP A 176 12.65 -1.29 -24.91
N PHE A 177 11.99 -1.84 -23.87
CA PHE A 177 12.26 -1.51 -22.47
C PHE A 177 13.62 -2.06 -22.03
N ASP A 178 13.95 -3.28 -22.45
CA ASP A 178 15.24 -3.91 -22.14
C ASP A 178 16.42 -3.23 -22.87
N GLY A 179 16.16 -2.49 -23.95
CA GLY A 179 17.15 -1.70 -24.68
C GLY A 179 17.52 -0.36 -24.03
N ILE A 180 16.79 0.08 -23.00
CA ILE A 180 17.07 1.35 -22.30
C ILE A 180 18.32 1.17 -21.42
N LYS A 181 19.36 1.95 -21.72
CA LYS A 181 20.63 1.97 -20.97
C LYS A 181 20.65 2.94 -19.79
N ASP A 182 19.81 3.97 -19.84
CA ASP A 182 19.67 4.94 -18.76
C ASP A 182 18.73 4.36 -17.69
N GLU A 183 19.30 4.01 -16.53
CA GLU A 183 18.55 3.41 -15.42
C GLU A 183 17.46 4.34 -14.86
N SER A 184 17.66 5.66 -14.91
CA SER A 184 16.66 6.62 -14.44
C SER A 184 15.45 6.67 -15.38
N LEU A 185 15.71 6.69 -16.69
CA LEU A 185 14.67 6.62 -17.71
C LEU A 185 13.93 5.27 -17.63
N LYS A 186 14.69 4.17 -17.52
CA LYS A 186 14.14 2.82 -17.39
C LYS A 186 13.23 2.68 -16.18
N ARG A 187 13.61 3.25 -15.04
CA ARG A 187 12.77 3.27 -13.83
C ARG A 187 11.48 4.05 -14.06
N ARG A 188 11.55 5.22 -14.69
CA ARG A 188 10.38 6.04 -15.03
C ARG A 188 9.42 5.32 -15.99
N GLU A 189 9.96 4.69 -17.04
CA GLU A 189 9.16 3.91 -17.99
C GLU A 189 8.47 2.72 -17.29
N MET A 190 9.18 2.03 -16.40
CA MET A 190 8.61 0.94 -15.60
C MET A 190 7.47 1.44 -14.71
N GLU A 191 7.64 2.59 -14.06
CA GLU A 191 6.60 3.22 -13.25
C GLU A 191 5.37 3.55 -14.08
N MET A 192 5.53 4.14 -15.27
CA MET A 192 4.41 4.43 -16.17
C MET A 192 3.67 3.16 -16.61
N LEU A 193 4.39 2.08 -16.92
CA LEU A 193 3.79 0.80 -17.29
C LEU A 193 3.00 0.16 -16.13
N VAL A 194 3.56 0.22 -14.91
CA VAL A 194 2.90 -0.27 -13.69
C VAL A 194 1.62 0.53 -13.41
N LEU A 195 1.72 1.86 -13.37
CA LEU A 195 0.58 2.75 -13.14
C LEU A 195 -0.49 2.61 -14.22
N GLY A 196 -0.09 2.53 -15.49
CA GLY A 196 -0.98 2.29 -16.61
C GLY A 196 -1.73 0.96 -16.47
N SER A 197 -1.03 -0.11 -16.07
CA SER A 197 -1.64 -1.42 -15.83
C SER A 197 -2.65 -1.40 -14.67
N MET A 198 -2.36 -0.65 -13.61
CA MET A 198 -3.30 -0.44 -12.49
C MET A 198 -4.52 0.38 -12.90
N ALA A 199 -4.33 1.42 -13.71
CA ALA A 199 -5.39 2.30 -14.20
C ALA A 199 -6.37 1.54 -15.11
N LEU A 200 -5.84 0.74 -16.03
CA LEU A 200 -6.61 -0.04 -17.00
C LEU A 200 -7.26 -1.31 -16.40
N ARG A 201 -7.02 -1.61 -15.11
CA ARG A 201 -7.62 -2.76 -14.43
C ARG A 201 -9.15 -2.72 -14.55
N GLY A 202 -9.70 -3.73 -15.20
CA GLY A 202 -11.14 -3.97 -15.31
C GLY A 202 -11.83 -3.34 -16.53
N LEU A 203 -11.05 -2.70 -17.42
CA LEU A 203 -11.45 -2.44 -18.80
C LEU A 203 -11.37 -3.72 -19.66
#